data_AF-A0A659UH34-F1
#
_entry.id   AF-A0A659UH34-F1
#
_cell.length_a   1.000
_cell.length_b   1.000
_cell.length_c   1.000
_cell.angle_alpha   90.00
_cell.angle_beta   90.00
_cell.angle_gamma   90.00
#
_symmetry.space_group_name_H-M   'P 1'
#
loop_
_entity.id
_entity.type
_entity.pdbx_description
1 polymer ?
#
loop_
_entity_poly.entity_id
_entity_poly.type
_entity_poly.pdbx_seq_one_letter_code
_entity_poly.pdbx_strand_id
1 'polypeptide(L)'
;MQNPGANSPAGDKFEQSLLRYIAAALGVSYEQLSRDYTQTNYSSARASLGETLKTMMAIKRAVADKVANFVYRLWLEEAINYNELECFKRRDEPRFYDGLNAEAFSACEWIGAGQGQIDPLKETQAAVLKIVNGLSTKE
;
A
#
# COMPACT_ATOMS: atom_id res chain seq x y z
N MET A 1 -6.79 -38.85 -27.33
CA MET A 1 -6.57 -37.52 -27.93
C MET A 1 -5.43 -36.88 -27.17
N GLN A 2 -4.24 -36.82 -27.77
CA GLN A 2 -3.09 -36.16 -27.16
C GLN A 2 -3.24 -34.66 -27.34
N ASN A 3 -3.31 -33.91 -26.24
CA ASN A 3 -3.46 -32.46 -26.26
C ASN A 3 -2.28 -31.85 -27.06
N PRO A 4 -2.51 -31.21 -28.22
CA PRO A 4 -1.44 -30.64 -29.03
C PRO A 4 -0.91 -29.40 -28.31
N GLY A 5 0.06 -29.61 -27.42
CA GLY A 5 0.65 -28.57 -26.58
C GLY A 5 1.27 -29.07 -25.28
N ALA A 6 0.96 -30.30 -24.85
CA ALA A 6 1.36 -30.78 -23.52
C ALA A 6 2.88 -30.85 -23.28
N ASN A 7 3.73 -30.93 -24.31
CA ASN A 7 5.19 -31.05 -24.20
C ASN A 7 5.95 -30.29 -25.31
N SER A 8 5.49 -29.10 -25.72
CA SER A 8 6.24 -28.27 -26.70
C SER A 8 6.83 -27.04 -26.00
N PRO A 9 8.12 -26.70 -26.18
CA PRO A 9 8.76 -25.49 -25.62
C PRO A 9 8.07 -24.17 -26.01
N ALA A 10 7.15 -24.20 -26.96
CA ALA A 10 6.31 -23.07 -27.35
C ALA A 10 5.16 -22.80 -26.36
N GLY A 11 4.66 -23.81 -25.66
CA GLY A 11 3.57 -23.69 -24.68
C GLY A 11 3.98 -22.83 -23.48
N ASP A 12 5.13 -23.15 -22.88
CA ASP A 12 5.65 -22.43 -21.71
C ASP A 12 5.93 -20.95 -22.02
N LYS A 13 6.49 -20.65 -23.20
CA LYS A 13 6.73 -19.26 -23.64
C LYS A 13 5.42 -18.49 -23.85
N PHE A 14 4.41 -19.15 -24.41
CA PHE A 14 3.09 -18.55 -24.59
C PHE A 14 2.44 -18.26 -23.23
N GLU A 15 2.43 -19.21 -22.31
CA GLU A 15 1.89 -19.05 -20.96
C GLU A 15 2.61 -17.93 -20.19
N GLN A 16 3.94 -17.88 -20.23
CA GLN A 16 4.71 -16.79 -19.62
C GLN A 16 4.35 -15.42 -20.22
N SER A 17 4.20 -15.33 -21.54
CA SER A 17 3.82 -14.07 -22.18
C SER A 17 2.40 -13.62 -21.78
N LEU A 18 1.46 -14.56 -21.71
CA LEU A 18 0.09 -14.30 -21.29
C LEU A 18 0.04 -13.79 -19.85
N LEU A 19 0.74 -14.46 -18.93
CA LEU A 19 0.84 -14.05 -17.54
C LEU A 19 1.47 -12.66 -17.39
N ARG A 20 2.44 -12.29 -18.22
CA ARG A 20 3.02 -10.94 -18.22
C ARG A 20 2.01 -9.87 -18.65
N TYR A 21 1.20 -10.15 -19.67
CA TYR A 21 0.13 -9.22 -20.07
C TYR A 21 -0.94 -9.07 -18.99
N ILE A 22 -1.33 -10.16 -18.32
CA ILE A 22 -2.27 -10.12 -17.21
C ILE A 22 -1.67 -9.33 -16.03
N ALA A 23 -0.40 -9.56 -15.69
CA ALA A 23 0.31 -8.84 -14.63
C ALA A 23 0.34 -7.32 -14.91
N ALA A 24 0.68 -6.94 -16.15
CA ALA A 24 0.67 -5.55 -16.59
C ALA A 24 -0.72 -4.91 -16.49
N ALA A 25 -1.78 -5.63 -16.86
CA ALA A 25 -3.16 -5.15 -16.76
C ALA A 25 -3.62 -4.95 -15.30
N LEU A 26 -3.16 -5.80 -14.38
CA LEU A 26 -3.45 -5.72 -12.95
C LEU A 26 -2.53 -4.74 -12.20
N GLY A 27 -1.48 -4.23 -12.85
CA GLY A 27 -0.47 -3.36 -12.23
C GLY A 27 0.38 -4.06 -11.18
N VAL A 28 0.58 -5.37 -11.32
CA VAL A 28 1.43 -6.21 -10.47
C VAL A 28 2.59 -6.76 -11.29
N SER A 29 3.69 -7.12 -10.63
CA SER A 29 4.79 -7.77 -11.33
C SER A 29 4.48 -9.22 -11.69
N TYR A 30 5.12 -9.70 -12.76
CA TYR A 30 5.00 -11.10 -13.19
C TYR A 30 5.37 -12.07 -12.06
N GLU A 31 6.49 -11.82 -11.37
CA GLU A 31 6.99 -12.67 -10.29
C GLU A 31 5.99 -12.79 -9.14
N GLN A 32 5.29 -11.68 -8.82
CA GLN A 32 4.31 -11.67 -7.74
C GLN A 32 3.01 -12.38 -8.15
N LEU A 33 2.63 -12.29 -9.43
CA LEU A 33 1.45 -12.96 -9.97
C LEU A 33 1.66 -14.47 -10.13
N SER A 34 2.78 -14.88 -10.75
CA SER A 34 3.09 -16.29 -11.01
C SER A 34 3.72 -17.00 -9.81
N ARG A 35 4.20 -16.24 -8.81
CA ARG A 35 5.05 -16.72 -7.70
C ARG A 35 6.35 -17.39 -8.17
N ASP A 36 6.74 -17.15 -9.41
CA ASP A 36 7.98 -17.67 -9.97
C ASP A 36 9.08 -16.59 -9.89
N TYR A 37 10.10 -16.89 -9.08
CA TYR A 37 11.28 -16.04 -8.88
C TYR A 37 12.56 -16.66 -9.49
N THR A 38 12.43 -17.67 -10.34
CA THR A 38 13.57 -18.44 -10.87
C THR A 38 14.51 -17.62 -11.76
N GLN A 39 14.00 -16.59 -12.45
CA GLN A 39 14.80 -15.72 -13.34
C GLN A 39 15.08 -14.33 -12.76
N THR A 40 14.84 -14.12 -11.46
CA THR A 40 14.90 -12.80 -10.84
C THR A 40 16.15 -12.65 -9.98
N ASN A 41 16.92 -11.58 -10.20
CA ASN A 41 17.98 -11.18 -9.28
C ASN A 41 17.43 -10.23 -8.19
N TYR A 42 18.20 -10.02 -7.12
CA TYR A 42 17.81 -9.16 -5.98
C TYR A 42 17.35 -7.76 -6.41
N SER A 43 18.08 -7.12 -7.33
CA SER A 43 17.77 -5.76 -7.79
C SER A 43 16.46 -5.72 -8.59
N SER A 44 16.24 -6.68 -9.48
CA SER A 44 14.99 -6.82 -10.24
C SER A 44 13.80 -7.15 -9.32
N ALA A 45 13.98 -8.05 -8.35
CA ALA A 45 12.93 -8.41 -7.39
C ALA A 45 12.55 -7.21 -6.51
N ARG A 46 13.54 -6.41 -6.06
CA ARG A 46 13.29 -5.18 -5.31
C ARG A 46 12.57 -4.12 -6.14
N ALA A 47 12.95 -3.95 -7.40
CA ALA A 47 12.30 -3.01 -8.30
C ALA A 47 10.83 -3.41 -8.55
N SER A 48 10.61 -4.69 -8.85
CA SER A 48 9.31 -5.33 -9.08
C SER A 48 8.36 -5.21 -7.88
N LEU A 49 8.86 -5.48 -6.66
CA LEU A 49 8.10 -5.27 -5.43
C LEU A 49 7.80 -3.80 -5.16
N GLY A 50 8.74 -2.91 -5.46
CA GLY A 50 8.55 -1.46 -5.31
C GLY A 50 7.48 -0.89 -6.26
N GLU A 51 7.42 -1.38 -7.50
CA GLU A 51 6.38 -1.01 -8.46
C GLU A 51 5.01 -1.52 -8.03
N THR A 52 4.92 -2.80 -7.67
CA THR A 52 3.66 -3.39 -7.20
C THR A 52 3.16 -2.69 -5.93
N LEU A 53 4.05 -2.31 -5.01
CA LEU A 53 3.68 -1.58 -3.81
C LEU A 53 3.05 -0.21 -4.12
N LYS A 54 3.56 0.52 -5.12
CA LYS A 54 2.97 1.81 -5.52
C LYS A 54 1.53 1.63 -5.99
N THR A 55 1.28 0.63 -6.83
CA THR A 55 -0.07 0.29 -7.29
C THR A 55 -0.97 -0.07 -6.11
N MET A 56 -0.51 -0.94 -5.21
CA MET A 56 -1.29 -1.38 -4.05
C MET A 56 -1.58 -0.23 -3.08
N MET A 57 -0.63 0.68 -2.87
CA MET A 57 -0.83 1.89 -2.05
C MET A 57 -1.85 2.84 -2.69
N ALA A 58 -1.86 2.98 -4.01
CA ALA A 58 -2.86 3.78 -4.71
C ALA A 58 -4.27 3.17 -4.53
N ILE A 59 -4.40 1.85 -4.65
CA ILE A 59 -5.66 1.13 -4.43
C ILE A 59 -6.11 1.26 -2.96
N LYS A 60 -5.19 1.10 -1.99
CA LYS A 60 -5.46 1.31 -0.56
C LYS A 60 -6.03 2.71 -0.31
N ARG A 61 -5.37 3.75 -0.84
CA ARG A 61 -5.86 5.14 -0.71
C ARG A 61 -7.22 5.37 -1.34
N ALA A 62 -7.47 4.73 -2.49
CA ALA A 62 -8.72 4.89 -3.21
C ALA A 62 -9.90 4.21 -2.53
N VAL A 63 -9.68 3.07 -1.86
CA VAL A 63 -10.73 2.22 -1.31
C VAL A 63 -10.69 2.18 0.21
N ALA A 64 -9.64 1.59 0.78
CA ALA A 64 -9.55 1.34 2.21
C ALA A 64 -9.56 2.64 3.03
N ASP A 65 -8.76 3.63 2.63
CA ASP A 65 -8.67 4.90 3.36
C ASP A 65 -9.98 5.69 3.27
N LYS A 66 -10.70 5.62 2.14
CA LYS A 66 -12.02 6.26 2.00
C LYS A 66 -13.08 5.60 2.87
N VAL A 67 -13.11 4.28 2.91
CA VAL A 67 -14.05 3.53 3.76
C VAL A 67 -13.75 3.77 5.23
N ALA A 68 -12.47 3.76 5.62
CA ALA A 68 -12.06 4.04 6.99
C ALA A 68 -12.39 5.47 7.41
N ASN A 69 -12.13 6.47 6.55
CA ASN A 69 -12.55 7.86 6.80
C ASN A 69 -14.07 7.99 6.94
N PHE A 70 -14.84 7.28 6.12
CA PHE A 70 -16.30 7.29 6.22
C PHE A 70 -16.80 6.75 7.56
N VAL A 71 -16.28 5.59 8.00
CA VAL A 71 -16.63 4.98 9.28
C VAL A 71 -16.20 5.88 10.44
N TYR A 72 -14.98 6.43 10.38
CA TYR A 72 -14.47 7.33 11.40
C TYR A 72 -15.32 8.60 11.53
N ARG A 73 -15.75 9.20 10.42
CA ARG A 73 -16.61 10.38 10.41
C ARG A 73 -17.95 10.10 11.11
N LEU A 74 -18.57 8.95 10.82
CA LEU A 74 -19.83 8.55 11.46
C LEU A 74 -19.67 8.37 12.96
N TRP A 75 -18.63 7.64 13.39
CA TRP A 75 -18.33 7.46 14.80
C TRP A 75 -18.06 8.80 15.50
N LEU A 76 -17.29 9.69 14.89
CA LEU A 76 -16.96 11.00 15.45
C LEU A 76 -18.21 11.85 15.63
N GLU A 77 -19.11 11.87 14.64
CA GLU A 77 -20.38 12.57 14.71
C GLU A 77 -21.26 12.03 15.86
N GLU A 78 -21.33 10.70 16.01
CA GLU A 78 -22.07 10.04 17.08
C GLU A 78 -21.49 10.36 18.47
N ALA A 79 -20.17 10.29 18.63
CA ALA A 79 -19.48 10.57 19.90
C ALA A 79 -19.63 12.05 20.34
N ILE A 80 -19.69 12.98 19.38
CA ILE A 80 -19.98 14.40 19.65
C ILE A 80 -21.42 14.57 20.11
N ASN A 81 -22.38 13.92 19.43
CA ASN A 81 -23.80 14.03 19.76
C ASN A 81 -24.15 13.39 21.12
N TYR A 82 -23.48 12.29 21.50
CA TYR A 82 -23.58 11.70 22.83
C TYR A 82 -22.80 12.47 23.92
N ASN A 83 -22.07 13.51 23.55
CA ASN A 83 -21.29 14.34 24.46
C ASN A 83 -20.22 13.54 25.22
N GLU A 84 -19.59 12.56 24.56
CA GLU A 84 -18.54 11.73 25.15
C GLU A 84 -17.17 12.42 25.11
N LEU A 85 -16.92 13.23 24.08
CA LEU A 85 -15.63 13.88 23.85
C LEU A 85 -15.49 15.17 24.66
N GLU A 86 -14.57 15.21 25.63
CA GLU A 86 -14.35 16.39 26.47
C GLU A 86 -13.78 17.60 25.71
N CYS A 87 -13.02 17.36 24.63
CA CYS A 87 -12.45 18.43 23.81
C CYS A 87 -13.52 19.32 23.16
N PHE A 88 -14.66 18.75 22.76
CA PHE A 88 -15.76 19.49 22.13
C PHE A 88 -16.73 20.17 23.11
N LYS A 89 -16.51 20.02 24.43
CA LYS A 89 -17.34 20.65 25.48
C LYS A 89 -16.95 22.08 25.82
N ARG A 90 -15.84 22.58 25.25
CA ARG A 90 -15.30 23.92 25.56
C ARG A 90 -16.12 25.01 24.88
N ARG A 91 -16.27 26.15 25.57
CA ARG A 91 -17.19 27.23 25.20
C ARG A 91 -16.82 27.97 23.90
N ASP A 92 -15.54 28.02 23.55
CA ASP A 92 -15.02 28.68 22.32
C ASP A 92 -14.62 27.68 21.22
N GLU A 93 -15.02 26.41 21.34
CA GLU A 93 -14.65 25.40 20.34
C GLU A 93 -15.53 25.55 19.08
N PRO A 94 -14.95 25.46 17.87
CA PRO A 94 -15.71 25.46 16.63
C PRO A 94 -16.73 24.32 16.62
N ARG A 95 -18.01 24.63 16.35
CA ARG A 95 -19.05 23.60 16.30
C ARG A 95 -18.79 22.68 15.11
N PHE A 96 -19.03 21.38 15.32
CA PHE A 96 -18.79 20.36 14.31
C PHE A 96 -19.55 20.62 13.00
N TYR A 97 -20.81 21.05 13.09
CA TYR A 97 -21.67 21.30 11.93
C TYR A 97 -21.48 22.68 11.27
N ASP A 98 -20.61 23.54 11.80
CA ASP A 98 -20.40 24.87 11.24
C ASP A 98 -19.40 24.81 10.06
N GLY A 99 -19.80 25.30 8.90
CA GLY A 99 -18.92 25.45 7.73
C GLY A 99 -18.24 24.14 7.30
N LEU A 100 -16.91 24.17 7.16
CA LEU A 100 -16.08 23.04 6.75
C LEU A 100 -15.47 22.27 7.95
N ASN A 101 -15.92 22.55 9.16
CA ASN A 101 -15.34 21.96 10.37
C ASN A 101 -15.51 20.44 10.42
N ALA A 102 -16.66 19.93 9.96
CA ALA A 102 -16.91 18.49 9.91
C ALA A 102 -15.85 17.75 9.06
N GLU A 103 -15.44 18.32 7.94
CA GLU A 103 -14.38 17.77 7.08
C GLU A 103 -13.00 17.90 7.72
N ALA A 104 -12.70 19.06 8.32
CA ALA A 104 -11.42 19.30 8.99
C ALA A 104 -11.19 18.38 10.19
N PHE A 105 -12.21 18.16 11.03
CA PHE A 105 -12.11 17.29 12.20
C PHE A 105 -12.11 15.80 11.85
N SER A 106 -12.78 15.41 10.76
CA SER A 106 -12.82 14.02 10.32
C SER A 106 -11.66 13.63 9.38
N ALA A 107 -10.80 14.59 9.01
CA ALA A 107 -9.62 14.34 8.21
C ALA A 107 -8.59 13.53 9.01
N CYS A 108 -8.42 12.26 8.64
CA CYS A 108 -7.41 11.37 9.24
C CYS A 108 -6.56 10.67 8.16
N GLU A 109 -5.35 10.32 8.55
CA GLU A 109 -4.42 9.53 7.73
C GLU A 109 -4.27 8.13 8.33
N TRP A 110 -4.42 7.10 7.49
CA TRP A 110 -4.36 5.71 7.91
C TRP A 110 -3.00 5.10 7.59
N ILE A 111 -2.19 4.92 8.63
CA ILE A 111 -0.89 4.27 8.53
C ILE A 111 -1.12 2.78 8.22
N GLY A 112 -0.68 2.35 7.04
CA GLY A 112 -0.73 0.95 6.62
C GLY A 112 0.46 0.14 7.13
N ALA A 113 0.45 -1.16 6.84
CA ALA A 113 1.60 -2.01 7.08
C ALA A 113 2.83 -1.50 6.30
N GLY A 114 3.98 -1.48 6.98
CA GLY A 114 5.27 -1.16 6.35
C GLY A 114 5.65 -2.19 5.28
N GLN A 115 6.43 -1.76 4.29
CA GLN A 115 6.99 -2.68 3.31
C GLN A 115 7.97 -3.63 4.00
N GLY A 116 7.85 -4.93 3.74
CA GLY A 116 8.81 -5.92 4.22
C GLY A 116 10.21 -5.71 3.64
N GLN A 117 11.23 -6.07 4.42
CA GLN A 117 12.62 -6.06 3.97
C GLN A 117 12.94 -7.35 3.21
N ILE A 118 13.64 -7.23 2.08
CA ILE A 118 14.03 -8.38 1.24
C ILE A 118 15.37 -8.93 1.70
N ASP A 119 16.31 -8.03 2.04
CA ASP A 119 17.64 -8.37 2.55
C ASP A 119 17.96 -7.42 3.71
N PRO A 120 17.85 -7.88 4.96
CA PRO A 120 18.05 -7.02 6.12
C PRO A 120 19.49 -6.48 6.19
N LEU A 121 20.49 -7.19 5.67
CA LEU A 121 21.88 -6.77 5.77
C LEU A 121 22.17 -5.60 4.82
N LYS A 122 21.73 -5.70 3.55
CA LYS A 122 21.91 -4.60 2.59
C LYS A 122 21.09 -3.36 2.96
N GLU A 123 19.89 -3.56 3.48
CA GLU A 123 19.00 -2.46 3.86
C GLU A 123 19.47 -1.75 5.13
N THR A 124 19.96 -2.48 6.13
CA THR A 124 20.55 -1.89 7.33
C THR A 124 21.87 -1.17 7.03
N GLN A 125 22.72 -1.72 6.16
CA GLN A 125 23.92 -1.00 5.69
C GLN A 125 23.57 0.31 4.99
N ALA A 126 22.56 0.30 4.12
CA ALA A 126 22.06 1.52 3.49
C ALA A 126 21.51 2.52 4.52
N ALA A 127 20.81 2.06 5.56
CA ALA A 127 20.31 2.91 6.64
C ALA A 127 21.46 3.52 7.47
N VAL A 128 22.46 2.72 7.83
CA VAL A 128 23.65 3.20 8.55
C VAL A 128 24.39 4.25 7.70
N LEU A 129 24.55 4.01 6.40
CA LEU A 129 25.15 4.99 5.49
C LEU A 129 24.35 6.28 5.42
N LYS A 130 23.01 6.23 5.47
CA LYS A 130 22.18 7.45 5.54
C LYS A 130 22.40 8.23 6.82
N ILE A 131 22.48 7.54 7.96
CA ILE A 131 22.72 8.17 9.27
C ILE A 131 24.12 8.80 9.32
N VAL A 132 25.15 8.09 8.85
CA VAL A 132 26.53 8.59 8.81
C VAL A 132 26.66 9.82 7.91
N ASN A 133 25.94 9.86 6.80
CA ASN A 133 25.92 11.00 5.90
C ASN A 133 24.98 12.15 6.33
N GLY A 134 24.35 12.06 7.52
CA GLY A 134 23.44 13.09 8.03
C GLY A 134 22.12 13.21 7.26
N LEU A 135 21.77 12.21 6.45
CA LEU A 135 20.53 12.16 5.66
C LEU A 135 19.35 11.55 6.42
N SER A 136 19.59 10.99 7.61
CA SER A 136 18.56 10.40 8.49
C SER A 136 18.98 10.50 9.95
N THR A 137 18.00 10.60 10.84
CA THR A 137 18.16 10.45 12.29
C THR A 137 17.96 8.99 12.71
N LYS A 138 18.24 8.66 13.97
CA LYS A 138 18.14 7.29 14.55
C LYS A 138 16.69 6.86 14.88
N GLU A 139 15.70 7.59 14.37
CA GLU A 139 14.29 7.28 14.60
C GLU A 139 13.76 6.24 13.60
#